data_AF-A0A9D3VZ38-F1
#
_entry.id   AF-A0A9D3VZ38-F1
#
_cell.length_a   1.000
_cell.length_b   1.000
_cell.length_c   1.000
_cell.angle_alpha   90.00
_cell.angle_beta   90.00
_cell.angle_gamma   90.00
#
_symmetry.space_group_name_H-M   'P 1'
#
loop_
_entity.id
_entity.type
_entity.pdbx_description
1 polymer ?
#
loop_
_entity_poly.entity_id
_entity_poly.type
_entity_poly.pdbx_seq_one_letter_code
_entity_poly.pdbx_strand_id
1 'polypeptide(L)'
;MMKRQRCYLDISIGEELEGRIIVELFNDVVPKTAENFRALCTGEKGIGPNTGVPLHYKGVRFHRVIKGFMVQGGDISAGDGTGGESIYGLKFEDENFELKHERKGMLSMANSGPNTNGSQFFITTTRTSHLDGKHVVFGKVVKGMGVVRSIEHVTTGEADCPTVDVTIADCGEIPEGADDGISNFFNDGDIYADWPADLDESPNELSWWMTAVESIKAFGNEHYKKQDYKMALRKYRKALRYLDICWEKDGIDEEKTSSLRKMKSQIFTNSSGCKLKLGDLKGALLDTEFAMRDGDNNVKALFRQGQAHMALNDVDAAVESFKKALQLEPNDGGIKKELAVAMKKINDRRNEERRRYRKMFQPNSTGADNQ
;
A
#
# COMPACT_ATOMS: atom_id res chain seq x y z
N MET A 1 -8.97 -37.43 1.33
CA MET A 1 -8.07 -36.58 0.52
C MET A 1 -7.08 -35.93 1.47
N MET A 2 -5.80 -35.86 1.09
CA MET A 2 -4.79 -35.16 1.90
C MET A 2 -5.16 -33.68 1.93
N LYS A 3 -5.21 -33.07 3.11
CA LYS A 3 -5.49 -31.64 3.23
C LYS A 3 -4.29 -30.85 2.75
N ARG A 4 -4.54 -29.73 2.08
CA ARG A 4 -3.49 -28.84 1.60
C ARG A 4 -2.90 -28.03 2.73
N GLN A 5 -1.57 -27.97 2.77
CA GLN A 5 -0.83 -27.18 3.76
C GLN A 5 -0.96 -25.69 3.43
N ARG A 6 -0.89 -24.86 4.48
CA ARG A 6 -0.94 -23.40 4.35
C ARG A 6 0.29 -22.79 4.99
N CYS A 7 0.89 -21.82 4.30
CA CYS A 7 2.00 -21.04 4.82
C CYS A 7 1.66 -19.54 4.75
N TYR A 8 2.29 -18.75 5.61
CA TYR A 8 2.20 -17.30 5.57
C TYR A 8 3.55 -16.64 5.30
N LEU A 9 3.49 -15.47 4.67
CA LEU A 9 4.60 -14.53 4.50
C LEU A 9 4.13 -13.16 4.99
N ASP A 10 4.72 -12.67 6.07
CA ASP A 10 4.52 -11.30 6.54
C ASP A 10 5.48 -10.38 5.80
N ILE A 11 4.94 -9.36 5.14
CA ILE A 11 5.69 -8.53 4.20
C ILE A 11 5.94 -7.16 4.81
N SER A 12 7.17 -6.69 4.69
CA SER A 12 7.52 -5.29 4.89
C SER A 12 7.91 -4.63 3.55
N ILE A 13 7.52 -3.37 3.38
CA ILE A 13 7.95 -2.51 2.26
C ILE A 13 8.66 -1.31 2.87
N GLY A 14 9.95 -1.16 2.58
CA GLY A 14 10.85 -0.31 3.34
C GLY A 14 10.87 -0.74 4.81
N GLU A 15 10.70 0.23 5.71
CA GLU A 15 10.70 -0.01 7.16
C GLU A 15 9.30 -0.34 7.73
N GLU A 16 8.29 -0.45 6.87
CA GLU A 16 6.90 -0.61 7.30
C GLU A 16 6.38 -2.01 7.02
N LEU A 17 5.75 -2.62 8.04
CA LEU A 17 4.99 -3.84 7.89
C LEU A 17 3.73 -3.55 7.04
N GLU A 18 3.60 -4.23 5.91
CA GLU A 18 2.54 -4.00 4.93
C GLU A 18 1.34 -4.91 5.17
N GLY A 19 1.58 -6.20 5.44
CA GLY A 19 0.51 -7.17 5.64
C GLY A 19 0.99 -8.61 5.47
N ARG A 20 0.05 -9.55 5.62
CA ARG A 20 0.28 -10.99 5.48
C ARG A 20 -0.22 -11.53 4.15
N ILE A 21 0.59 -12.36 3.50
CA ILE A 21 0.19 -13.21 2.37
C ILE A 21 0.01 -14.63 2.90
N ILE A 22 -1.10 -15.29 2.56
CA ILE A 22 -1.32 -16.70 2.88
C ILE A 22 -1.41 -17.49 1.59
N VAL A 23 -0.63 -18.56 1.51
CA VAL A 23 -0.60 -19.47 0.37
C VAL A 23 -1.09 -20.86 0.78
N GLU A 24 -1.89 -21.47 -0.08
CA GLU A 24 -2.22 -22.89 -0.05
C GLU A 24 -1.26 -23.63 -0.98
N LEU A 25 -0.62 -24.69 -0.47
CA LEU A 25 0.34 -25.51 -1.22
C LEU A 25 -0.37 -26.74 -1.79
N PHE A 26 -0.01 -27.13 -3.02
CA PHE A 26 -0.60 -28.25 -3.73
C PHE A 26 0.14 -29.56 -3.43
N ASN A 27 0.33 -29.90 -2.15
CA ASN A 27 1.04 -31.11 -1.72
C ASN A 27 0.36 -32.42 -2.12
N ASP A 28 -0.89 -32.37 -2.59
CA ASP A 28 -1.62 -33.46 -3.22
C ASP A 28 -1.19 -33.73 -4.69
N VAL A 29 -0.54 -32.76 -5.34
CA VAL A 29 -0.12 -32.83 -6.76
C VAL A 29 1.41 -32.78 -6.92
N VAL A 30 2.07 -31.91 -6.13
CA VAL A 30 3.52 -31.68 -6.16
C VAL A 30 4.09 -31.72 -4.72
N PRO A 31 4.04 -32.88 -4.04
CA PRO A 31 4.46 -33.03 -2.65
C PRO A 31 5.90 -32.60 -2.37
N LYS A 32 6.86 -32.87 -3.27
CA LYS A 32 8.26 -32.44 -3.06
C LYS A 32 8.42 -30.93 -3.14
N THR A 33 7.79 -30.31 -4.14
CA THR A 33 7.87 -28.86 -4.34
C THR A 33 7.16 -28.12 -3.20
N ALA A 34 6.00 -28.62 -2.76
CA ALA A 34 5.28 -28.09 -1.61
C ALA A 34 6.07 -28.23 -0.31
N GLU A 35 6.66 -29.39 -0.04
CA GLU A 35 7.46 -29.62 1.18
C GLU A 35 8.72 -28.74 1.20
N ASN A 36 9.37 -28.52 0.06
CA ASN A 36 10.48 -27.57 -0.05
C ASN A 36 10.08 -26.17 0.40
N PHE A 37 8.99 -25.62 -0.15
CA PHE A 37 8.55 -24.28 0.20
C PHE A 37 8.10 -24.19 1.66
N ARG A 38 7.34 -25.18 2.15
CA ARG A 38 6.87 -25.22 3.54
C ARG A 38 8.03 -25.22 4.53
N ALA A 39 9.03 -26.08 4.32
CA ALA A 39 10.19 -26.17 5.18
C ALA A 39 11.07 -24.90 5.12
N LEU A 40 11.14 -24.23 3.96
CA LEU A 40 11.78 -22.92 3.83
C LEU A 40 10.96 -21.80 4.50
N CYS A 41 9.64 -21.93 4.65
CA CYS A 41 8.86 -21.02 5.49
C CYS A 41 9.11 -21.24 6.99
N THR A 42 9.32 -22.48 7.45
CA THR A 42 9.53 -22.78 8.88
C THR A 42 10.99 -22.64 9.32
N GLY A 43 11.94 -22.77 8.40
CA GLY A 43 13.37 -22.78 8.72
C GLY A 43 13.85 -24.07 9.40
N GLU A 44 13.01 -25.11 9.48
CA GLU A 44 13.26 -26.29 10.30
C GLU A 44 14.44 -27.17 9.84
N LYS A 45 14.92 -26.97 8.59
CA LYS A 45 16.03 -27.73 8.01
C LYS A 45 17.41 -27.16 8.35
N GLY A 46 17.47 -26.09 9.12
CA GLY A 46 18.72 -25.52 9.62
C GLY A 46 19.54 -24.83 8.54
N ILE A 47 20.85 -25.07 8.51
CA ILE A 47 21.80 -24.41 7.60
C ILE A 47 21.97 -25.22 6.31
N GLY A 48 21.86 -24.55 5.16
CA GLY A 48 22.07 -25.14 3.85
C GLY A 48 23.53 -25.57 3.66
N PRO A 49 23.82 -26.84 3.31
CA PRO A 49 25.19 -27.33 3.21
C PRO A 49 25.99 -26.70 2.07
N ASN A 50 25.34 -26.18 1.02
CA ASN A 50 26.05 -25.61 -0.13
C ASN A 50 26.23 -24.10 -0.03
N THR A 51 25.30 -23.41 0.62
CA THR A 51 25.30 -21.94 0.74
C THR A 51 25.79 -21.44 2.10
N GLY A 52 25.74 -22.27 3.14
CA GLY A 52 26.16 -21.91 4.50
C GLY A 52 25.21 -20.94 5.22
N VAL A 53 24.04 -20.65 4.65
CA VAL A 53 23.00 -19.77 5.22
C VAL A 53 21.80 -20.59 5.70
N PRO A 54 20.94 -20.05 6.59
CA PRO A 54 19.71 -20.72 6.97
C PRO A 54 18.81 -21.02 5.76
N LEU A 55 18.28 -22.25 5.69
CA LEU A 55 17.22 -22.65 4.76
C LEU A 55 15.88 -22.05 5.22
N HIS A 56 15.75 -20.72 5.15
CA HIS A 56 14.63 -19.99 5.71
C HIS A 56 14.32 -18.71 4.91
N TYR A 57 13.05 -18.44 4.62
CA TYR A 57 12.61 -17.24 3.90
C TYR A 57 12.55 -15.98 4.77
N LYS A 58 12.62 -16.09 6.11
CA LYS A 58 12.61 -14.92 6.99
C LYS A 58 13.82 -14.02 6.69
N GLY A 59 13.55 -12.76 6.39
CA GLY A 59 14.54 -11.75 5.98
C GLY A 59 14.87 -11.75 4.49
N VAL A 60 14.29 -12.65 3.69
CA VAL A 60 14.54 -12.70 2.24
C VAL A 60 13.74 -11.63 1.52
N ARG A 61 14.38 -10.99 0.54
CA ARG A 61 13.77 -9.94 -0.27
C ARG A 61 13.11 -10.46 -1.55
N PHE A 62 12.10 -9.74 -2.01
CA PHE A 62 11.63 -9.79 -3.39
C PHE A 62 12.59 -8.96 -4.24
N HIS A 63 13.47 -9.63 -4.96
CA HIS A 63 14.57 -9.00 -5.70
C HIS A 63 14.21 -8.63 -7.13
N ARG A 64 13.04 -9.08 -7.62
CA ARG A 64 12.58 -8.80 -8.98
C ARG A 64 11.06 -8.66 -9.02
N VAL A 65 10.56 -7.53 -9.48
CA VAL A 65 9.13 -7.22 -9.54
C VAL A 65 8.80 -6.68 -10.93
N ILE A 66 7.87 -7.33 -11.64
CA ILE A 66 7.42 -6.87 -12.95
C ILE A 66 5.92 -6.65 -12.90
N LYS A 67 5.52 -5.38 -12.95
CA LYS A 67 4.12 -4.97 -12.92
C LYS A 67 3.34 -5.60 -14.08
N GLY A 68 2.19 -6.20 -13.76
CA GLY A 68 1.37 -6.91 -14.72
C GLY A 68 1.91 -8.27 -15.12
N PHE A 69 2.89 -8.81 -14.38
CA PHE A 69 3.46 -10.13 -14.63
C PHE A 69 3.59 -10.96 -13.34
N MET A 70 4.59 -10.66 -12.49
CA MET A 70 4.91 -11.44 -11.29
C MET A 70 5.78 -10.66 -10.29
N VAL A 71 5.81 -11.15 -9.05
CA VAL A 71 6.76 -10.75 -8.01
C VAL A 71 7.61 -11.95 -7.61
N GLN A 72 8.94 -11.83 -7.66
CA GLN A 72 9.89 -12.93 -7.46
C GLN A 72 10.77 -12.68 -6.24
N GLY A 73 10.93 -13.73 -5.44
CA GLY A 73 11.75 -13.74 -4.23
C GLY A 73 12.35 -15.12 -3.99
N GLY A 74 12.76 -15.38 -2.75
CA GLY A 74 13.26 -16.70 -2.35
C GLY A 74 14.72 -16.98 -2.67
N ASP A 75 15.51 -15.99 -3.08
CA ASP A 75 16.97 -16.13 -3.05
C ASP A 75 17.45 -15.95 -1.60
N ILE A 76 17.60 -17.08 -0.90
CA ILE A 76 17.96 -17.13 0.53
C ILE A 76 19.43 -16.77 0.80
N SER A 77 20.27 -16.64 -0.23
CA SER A 77 21.73 -16.60 -0.08
C SER A 77 22.37 -15.33 -0.61
N ALA A 78 22.27 -15.06 -1.91
CA ALA A 78 22.81 -13.83 -2.52
C ALA A 78 21.79 -12.69 -2.47
N GLY A 79 20.50 -13.05 -2.44
CA GLY A 79 19.38 -12.13 -2.41
C GLY A 79 19.14 -11.40 -3.73
N ASP A 80 19.95 -11.55 -4.78
CA ASP A 80 19.84 -10.81 -6.05
C ASP A 80 19.30 -11.64 -7.22
N GLY A 81 18.94 -12.90 -6.96
CA GLY A 81 18.46 -13.84 -7.95
C GLY A 81 19.54 -14.77 -8.49
N THR A 82 20.81 -14.60 -8.09
CA THR A 82 21.91 -15.49 -8.49
C THR A 82 22.10 -16.70 -7.57
N GLY A 83 21.49 -16.68 -6.38
CA GLY A 83 21.65 -17.71 -5.36
C GLY A 83 20.41 -18.57 -5.12
N GLY A 84 20.40 -19.23 -3.97
CA GLY A 84 19.33 -20.08 -3.48
C GLY A 84 19.75 -21.54 -3.37
N GLU A 85 19.05 -22.28 -2.52
CA GLU A 85 19.28 -23.71 -2.28
C GLU A 85 17.97 -24.33 -1.79
N SER A 86 17.63 -25.53 -2.30
CA SER A 86 16.47 -26.27 -1.82
C SER A 86 16.80 -27.08 -0.57
N ILE A 87 15.78 -27.58 0.12
CA ILE A 87 15.98 -28.53 1.23
C ILE A 87 16.56 -29.88 0.79
N TYR A 88 16.64 -30.13 -0.52
CA TYR A 88 17.18 -31.35 -1.13
C TYR A 88 18.60 -31.16 -1.70
N GLY A 89 19.20 -29.97 -1.54
CA GLY A 89 20.48 -29.56 -2.13
C GLY A 89 20.32 -28.36 -3.06
N LEU A 90 21.39 -28.00 -3.79
CA LEU A 90 21.40 -26.80 -4.65
C LEU A 90 20.22 -26.73 -5.62
N LYS A 91 19.88 -27.87 -6.24
CA LYS A 91 18.82 -27.97 -7.25
C LYS A 91 18.04 -29.28 -7.10
N PHE A 92 16.76 -29.26 -7.45
CA PHE A 92 15.92 -30.45 -7.61
C PHE A 92 15.10 -30.40 -8.90
N GLU A 93 14.56 -31.56 -9.26
CA GLU A 93 13.83 -31.83 -10.50
C GLU A 93 12.50 -31.07 -10.61
N ASP A 94 12.03 -30.87 -11.85
CA ASP A 94 10.65 -30.44 -12.11
C ASP A 94 9.71 -31.60 -11.80
N GLU A 95 8.90 -31.46 -10.76
CA GLU A 95 8.08 -32.57 -10.27
C GLU A 95 6.97 -32.98 -11.26
N ASN A 96 6.19 -32.02 -11.77
CA ASN A 96 5.32 -32.13 -12.93
C ASN A 96 4.83 -30.74 -13.39
N PHE A 97 4.07 -30.70 -14.49
CA PHE A 97 3.47 -29.48 -15.04
C PHE A 97 1.94 -29.63 -15.25
N GLU A 98 1.27 -30.40 -14.41
CA GLU A 98 -0.19 -30.62 -14.52
C GLU A 98 -0.97 -29.33 -14.31
N LEU A 99 -0.52 -28.52 -13.36
CA LEU A 99 -1.12 -27.23 -13.01
C LEU A 99 -0.56 -26.11 -13.88
N LYS A 100 -1.44 -25.19 -14.27
CA LYS A 100 -1.14 -24.09 -15.20
C LYS A 100 -1.14 -22.74 -14.51
N HIS A 101 -0.47 -21.76 -15.11
CA HIS A 101 -0.46 -20.38 -14.65
C HIS A 101 -1.73 -19.64 -15.10
N GLU A 102 -2.88 -20.15 -14.69
CA GLU A 102 -4.19 -19.80 -15.25
C GLU A 102 -4.75 -18.46 -14.78
N ARG A 103 -4.27 -17.91 -13.66
CA ARG A 103 -4.79 -16.69 -13.03
C ARG A 103 -3.73 -15.98 -12.19
N LYS A 104 -4.07 -14.80 -11.65
CA LYS A 104 -3.27 -14.11 -10.62
C LYS A 104 -3.22 -14.94 -9.33
N GLY A 105 -2.14 -14.81 -8.58
CA GLY A 105 -1.95 -15.45 -7.29
C GLY A 105 -1.43 -16.88 -7.37
N MET A 106 -1.10 -17.42 -8.55
CA MET A 106 -0.42 -18.71 -8.65
C MET A 106 1.02 -18.58 -8.13
N LEU A 107 1.41 -19.51 -7.27
CA LEU A 107 2.75 -19.63 -6.70
C LEU A 107 3.52 -20.70 -7.47
N SER A 108 4.71 -20.35 -7.98
CA SER A 108 5.47 -21.21 -8.89
C SER A 108 6.99 -21.05 -8.73
N MET A 109 7.74 -22.10 -9.06
CA MET A 109 9.20 -22.15 -8.93
C MET A 109 9.87 -21.29 -9.99
N ALA A 110 10.82 -20.45 -9.58
CA ALA A 110 11.80 -19.88 -10.50
C ALA A 110 12.90 -20.91 -10.78
N ASN A 111 13.38 -20.96 -12.01
CA ASN A 111 14.45 -21.86 -12.43
C ASN A 111 15.28 -21.23 -13.58
N SER A 112 16.41 -21.86 -13.89
CA SER A 112 17.32 -21.48 -14.98
C SER A 112 17.33 -22.54 -16.10
N GLY A 113 16.18 -23.17 -16.35
CA GLY A 113 16.01 -24.30 -17.26
C GLY A 113 15.52 -25.57 -16.54
N PRO A 114 15.30 -26.67 -17.30
CA PRO A 114 14.71 -27.89 -16.76
C PRO A 114 15.47 -28.44 -15.56
N ASN A 115 14.75 -28.89 -14.53
CA ASN A 115 15.29 -29.52 -13.32
C ASN A 115 16.30 -28.67 -12.55
N THR A 116 16.06 -27.35 -12.47
CA THR A 116 16.93 -26.42 -11.75
C THR A 116 16.20 -25.64 -10.65
N ASN A 117 15.18 -26.26 -10.04
CA ASN A 117 14.43 -25.66 -8.94
C ASN A 117 15.30 -25.57 -7.69
N GLY A 118 15.31 -24.41 -7.03
CA GLY A 118 16.04 -24.18 -5.77
C GLY A 118 15.11 -23.68 -4.67
N SER A 119 15.40 -22.51 -4.10
CA SER A 119 14.50 -21.82 -3.16
C SER A 119 13.71 -20.67 -3.80
N GLN A 120 14.09 -20.21 -4.99
CA GLN A 120 13.45 -19.06 -5.61
C GLN A 120 12.06 -19.40 -6.13
N PHE A 121 11.13 -18.46 -5.94
CA PHE A 121 9.74 -18.58 -6.37
C PHE A 121 9.22 -17.25 -6.89
N PHE A 122 8.10 -17.30 -7.60
CA PHE A 122 7.34 -16.12 -7.94
C PHE A 122 5.85 -16.31 -7.67
N ILE A 123 5.18 -15.18 -7.40
CA ILE A 123 3.73 -15.08 -7.33
C ILE A 123 3.27 -14.30 -8.55
N THR A 124 2.43 -14.93 -9.37
CA THR A 124 1.85 -14.29 -10.56
C THR A 124 0.88 -13.18 -10.18
N THR A 125 0.87 -12.07 -10.93
CA THR A 125 -0.10 -10.98 -10.76
C THR A 125 -1.11 -10.92 -11.91
N THR A 126 -0.93 -11.75 -12.93
CA THR A 126 -1.85 -11.97 -14.05
C THR A 126 -1.80 -13.43 -14.49
N ARG A 127 -2.55 -13.81 -15.52
CA ARG A 127 -2.41 -15.12 -16.19
C ARG A 127 -1.13 -15.15 -17.02
N THR A 128 -0.28 -16.17 -16.85
CA THR A 128 1.05 -16.25 -17.49
C THR A 128 1.27 -17.58 -18.22
N SER A 129 0.40 -17.93 -19.16
CA SER A 129 0.43 -19.22 -19.86
C SER A 129 1.70 -19.52 -20.66
N HIS A 130 2.52 -18.52 -20.96
CA HIS A 130 3.83 -18.70 -21.62
C HIS A 130 4.88 -19.39 -20.71
N LEU A 131 4.59 -19.51 -19.42
CA LEU A 131 5.37 -20.23 -18.41
C LEU A 131 4.90 -21.68 -18.21
N ASP A 132 3.74 -22.06 -18.79
CA ASP A 132 3.21 -23.43 -18.68
C ASP A 132 4.21 -24.44 -19.29
N GLY A 133 4.43 -25.56 -18.59
CA GLY A 133 5.39 -26.58 -19.00
C GLY A 133 6.86 -26.21 -18.76
N LYS A 134 7.15 -25.06 -18.12
CA LYS A 134 8.52 -24.58 -17.85
C LYS A 134 8.77 -24.33 -16.36
N HIS A 135 7.75 -23.94 -15.62
CA HIS A 135 7.82 -23.65 -14.19
C HIS A 135 6.77 -24.46 -13.44
N VAL A 136 7.18 -25.14 -12.37
CA VAL A 136 6.28 -25.97 -11.55
C VAL A 136 5.36 -25.05 -10.77
N VAL A 137 4.05 -25.16 -10.98
CA VAL A 137 3.04 -24.47 -10.17
C VAL A 137 2.75 -25.34 -8.95
N PHE A 138 2.96 -24.78 -7.74
CA PHE A 138 2.92 -25.56 -6.51
C PHE A 138 2.05 -24.97 -5.40
N GLY A 139 1.40 -23.84 -5.66
CA GLY A 139 0.42 -23.29 -4.74
C GLY A 139 -0.35 -22.13 -5.33
N LYS A 140 -1.15 -21.50 -4.47
CA LYS A 140 -1.85 -20.25 -4.77
C LYS A 140 -2.01 -19.39 -3.54
N VAL A 141 -2.05 -18.08 -3.72
CA VAL A 141 -2.48 -17.12 -2.70
C VAL A 141 -3.96 -17.33 -2.42
N VAL A 142 -4.30 -17.53 -1.15
CA VAL A 142 -5.69 -17.67 -0.67
C VAL A 142 -6.15 -16.44 0.11
N LYS A 143 -5.24 -15.71 0.76
CA LYS A 143 -5.49 -14.40 1.39
C LYS A 143 -4.29 -13.48 1.20
N GLY A 144 -4.49 -12.16 1.22
CA GLY A 144 -3.40 -11.19 1.08
C GLY A 144 -3.00 -10.91 -0.36
N MET A 145 -3.86 -11.19 -1.34
CA MET A 145 -3.60 -10.82 -2.74
C MET A 145 -3.42 -9.30 -2.90
N GLY A 146 -4.05 -8.50 -2.02
CA GLY A 146 -3.82 -7.06 -1.98
C GLY A 146 -2.41 -6.68 -1.54
N VAL A 147 -1.77 -7.44 -0.66
CA VAL A 147 -0.34 -7.26 -0.28
C VAL A 147 0.56 -7.57 -1.47
N VAL A 148 0.27 -8.64 -2.22
CA VAL A 148 0.98 -8.94 -3.49
C VAL A 148 0.84 -7.78 -4.48
N ARG A 149 -0.33 -7.13 -4.56
CA ARG A 149 -0.52 -5.93 -5.39
C ARG A 149 0.26 -4.74 -4.88
N SER A 150 0.39 -4.55 -3.56
CA SER A 150 1.26 -3.53 -2.99
C SER A 150 2.71 -3.74 -3.43
N ILE A 151 3.23 -4.98 -3.37
CA ILE A 151 4.57 -5.32 -3.87
C ILE A 151 4.69 -5.00 -5.36
N GLU A 152 3.74 -5.45 -6.18
CA GLU A 152 3.71 -5.23 -7.63
C GLU A 152 3.78 -3.75 -8.04
N HIS A 153 3.25 -2.85 -7.20
CA HIS A 153 3.19 -1.41 -7.46
C HIS A 153 4.35 -0.62 -6.86
N VAL A 154 5.31 -1.29 -6.21
CA VAL A 154 6.56 -0.64 -5.81
C VAL A 154 7.32 -0.22 -7.06
N THR A 155 7.89 0.99 -7.04
CA THR A 155 8.73 1.49 -8.13
C THR A 155 9.94 0.57 -8.29
N THR A 156 10.30 0.24 -9.52
CA THR A 156 11.47 -0.61 -9.84
C THR A 156 12.52 0.18 -10.60
N GLY A 157 13.79 -0.22 -10.41
CA GLY A 157 14.96 0.33 -11.08
C GLY A 157 15.54 -0.66 -12.08
N GLU A 158 16.87 -0.71 -12.15
CA GLU A 158 17.58 -1.64 -13.03
C GLU A 158 17.25 -3.10 -12.69
N ALA A 159 17.23 -3.95 -13.73
CA ALA A 159 16.91 -5.39 -13.63
C ALA A 159 15.57 -5.71 -12.94
N ASP A 160 14.59 -4.79 -13.01
CA ASP A 160 13.29 -4.92 -12.35
C ASP A 160 13.36 -4.99 -10.80
N CYS A 161 14.47 -4.53 -10.21
CA CYS A 161 14.66 -4.55 -8.75
C CYS A 161 13.85 -3.43 -8.07
N PRO A 162 13.10 -3.69 -6.99
CA PRO A 162 12.41 -2.66 -6.21
C PRO A 162 13.35 -1.55 -5.71
N THR A 163 12.92 -0.29 -5.79
CA THR A 163 13.72 0.87 -5.31
C THR A 163 13.69 1.04 -3.79
N VAL A 164 12.81 0.31 -3.11
CA VAL A 164 12.75 0.18 -1.66
C VAL A 164 12.73 -1.31 -1.33
N ASP A 165 13.34 -1.69 -0.22
CA ASP A 165 13.39 -3.10 0.17
C ASP A 165 11.98 -3.66 0.36
N VAL A 166 11.71 -4.82 -0.27
CA VAL A 166 10.49 -5.59 -0.04
C VAL A 166 10.91 -6.92 0.55
N THR A 167 10.60 -7.17 1.81
CA THR A 167 11.19 -8.27 2.58
C THR A 167 10.11 -9.11 3.25
N ILE A 168 10.33 -10.42 3.29
CA ILE A 168 9.56 -11.36 4.10
C ILE A 168 10.02 -11.18 5.55
N ALA A 169 9.33 -10.32 6.31
CA ALA A 169 9.65 -9.99 7.69
C ALA A 169 9.49 -11.19 8.64
N ASP A 170 8.49 -12.03 8.39
CA ASP A 170 8.29 -13.30 9.07
C ASP A 170 7.60 -14.30 8.16
N CYS A 171 7.75 -15.59 8.44
CA CYS A 171 7.07 -16.64 7.69
C CYS A 171 6.93 -17.92 8.51
N GLY A 172 6.03 -18.79 8.08
CA GLY A 172 5.83 -20.08 8.72
C GLY A 172 4.69 -20.89 8.13
N GLU A 173 4.47 -22.05 8.71
CA GLU A 173 3.30 -22.89 8.44
C GLU A 173 2.14 -22.47 9.35
N ILE A 174 0.92 -22.48 8.82
CA ILE A 174 -0.31 -22.27 9.57
C ILE A 174 -0.89 -23.65 9.88
N PRO A 175 -0.92 -24.08 11.16
CA PRO A 175 -1.48 -25.37 11.53
C PRO A 175 -2.95 -25.51 11.11
N GLU A 176 -3.38 -26.76 10.93
CA GLU A 176 -4.77 -27.03 10.63
C GLU A 176 -5.71 -26.50 11.74
N GLY A 177 -6.72 -25.73 11.34
CA GLY A 177 -7.69 -25.14 12.27
C GLY A 177 -7.17 -23.91 13.03
N ALA A 178 -5.90 -23.54 12.86
CA ALA A 178 -5.39 -22.28 13.39
C ALA A 178 -5.97 -21.08 12.63
N ASP A 179 -6.06 -19.96 13.35
CA ASP A 179 -6.40 -18.67 12.77
C ASP A 179 -5.33 -18.23 11.77
N ASP A 180 -5.79 -17.59 10.69
CA ASP A 180 -4.93 -17.13 9.61
C ASP A 180 -4.04 -15.94 10.02
N GLY A 181 -4.38 -15.27 11.14
CA GLY A 181 -3.65 -14.12 11.67
C GLY A 181 -3.76 -12.88 10.80
N ILE A 182 -4.85 -12.75 10.02
CA ILE A 182 -5.13 -11.58 9.19
C ILE A 182 -5.99 -10.53 9.91
N SER A 183 -6.69 -10.93 10.96
CA SER A 183 -7.48 -10.07 11.83
C SER A 183 -6.60 -9.56 12.96
N ASN A 184 -6.73 -8.27 13.34
CA ASN A 184 -5.88 -7.63 14.34
C ASN A 184 -4.37 -7.80 14.07
N PHE A 185 -3.97 -7.85 12.79
CA PHE A 185 -2.60 -8.12 12.38
C PHE A 185 -1.56 -7.15 12.99
N PHE A 186 -1.93 -5.87 13.15
CA PHE A 186 -1.06 -4.85 13.76
C PHE A 186 -1.16 -4.77 15.29
N ASN A 187 -1.91 -5.68 15.93
CA ASN A 187 -2.15 -5.70 17.38
C ASN A 187 -2.71 -4.38 17.94
N ASP A 188 -3.59 -3.72 17.18
CA ASP A 188 -4.20 -2.44 17.54
C ASP A 188 -5.70 -2.54 17.92
N GLY A 189 -6.25 -3.76 17.89
CA GLY A 189 -7.65 -4.07 18.20
C GLY A 189 -8.58 -4.09 16.99
N ASP A 190 -8.09 -3.74 15.79
CA ASP A 190 -8.89 -3.76 14.56
C ASP A 190 -9.11 -5.20 14.06
N ILE A 191 -10.30 -5.73 14.31
CA ILE A 191 -10.66 -7.11 13.98
C ILE A 191 -10.95 -7.36 12.49
N TYR A 192 -11.06 -6.32 11.67
CA TYR A 192 -11.41 -6.47 10.27
C TYR A 192 -10.17 -6.85 9.45
N ALA A 193 -10.32 -7.69 8.42
CA ALA A 193 -9.22 -7.97 7.50
C ALA A 193 -8.80 -6.70 6.72
N ASP A 194 -7.53 -6.52 6.41
CA ASP A 194 -7.07 -5.33 5.68
C ASP A 194 -7.64 -5.19 4.28
N TRP A 195 -7.95 -6.32 3.65
CA TRP A 195 -8.67 -6.39 2.38
C TRP A 195 -10.00 -7.08 2.61
N PRO A 196 -11.14 -6.43 2.29
CA PRO A 196 -12.45 -7.03 2.56
C PRO A 196 -12.72 -8.31 1.75
N ALA A 197 -12.00 -8.53 0.66
CA ALA A 197 -12.05 -9.79 -0.10
C ALA A 197 -11.40 -10.98 0.64
N ASP A 198 -10.63 -10.75 1.70
CA ASP A 198 -9.97 -11.79 2.50
C ASP A 198 -10.81 -12.21 3.73
N LEU A 199 -12.00 -11.63 3.92
CA LEU A 199 -12.94 -12.08 4.96
C LEU A 199 -13.43 -13.50 4.66
N ASP A 200 -13.45 -14.36 5.67
CA ASP A 200 -13.94 -15.74 5.53
C ASP A 200 -15.43 -15.78 5.17
N GLU A 201 -16.20 -14.87 5.74
CA GLU A 201 -17.59 -14.63 5.41
C GLU A 201 -17.75 -13.20 4.93
N SER A 202 -18.48 -13.00 3.82
CA SER A 202 -18.86 -11.67 3.34
C SER A 202 -20.34 -11.42 3.71
N PRO A 203 -20.62 -10.61 4.75
CA PRO A 203 -22.00 -10.35 5.15
C PRO A 203 -22.81 -9.69 4.03
N ASN A 204 -24.09 -10.05 3.94
CA ASN A 204 -25.01 -9.44 2.97
C ASN A 204 -25.57 -8.11 3.47
N GLU A 205 -25.66 -7.95 4.79
CA GLU A 205 -26.27 -6.77 5.42
C GLU A 205 -25.39 -5.52 5.29
N LEU A 206 -25.89 -4.50 4.60
CA LEU A 206 -25.21 -3.22 4.44
C LEU A 206 -24.86 -2.54 5.79
N SER A 207 -25.70 -2.72 6.80
CA SER A 207 -25.47 -2.19 8.16
C SER A 207 -24.16 -2.70 8.77
N TRP A 208 -23.81 -3.97 8.53
CA TRP A 208 -22.56 -4.55 9.00
C TRP A 208 -21.36 -3.85 8.35
N TRP A 209 -21.41 -3.64 7.03
CA TRP A 209 -20.34 -2.96 6.29
C TRP A 209 -20.19 -1.50 6.72
N MET A 210 -21.30 -0.79 6.91
CA MET A 210 -21.26 0.59 7.43
C MET A 210 -20.63 0.65 8.82
N THR A 211 -20.97 -0.31 9.70
CA THR A 211 -20.38 -0.42 11.05
C THR A 211 -18.87 -0.69 10.96
N ALA A 212 -18.43 -1.56 10.06
CA ALA A 212 -17.02 -1.83 9.82
C ALA A 212 -16.27 -0.57 9.39
N VAL A 213 -16.80 0.18 8.41
CA VAL A 213 -16.18 1.43 7.93
C VAL A 213 -16.06 2.45 9.07
N GLU A 214 -17.10 2.62 9.89
CA GLU A 214 -17.07 3.54 11.03
C GLU A 214 -16.03 3.13 12.08
N SER A 215 -15.95 1.85 12.40
CA SER A 215 -14.97 1.29 13.33
C SER A 215 -13.54 1.50 12.82
N ILE A 216 -13.27 1.14 11.57
CA ILE A 216 -11.93 1.29 10.96
C ILE A 216 -11.53 2.77 10.90
N LYS A 217 -12.46 3.65 10.52
CA LYS A 217 -12.25 5.11 10.54
C LYS A 217 -11.93 5.60 11.97
N ALA A 218 -12.58 5.05 13.00
CA ALA A 218 -12.32 5.41 14.39
C ALA A 218 -10.88 5.06 14.80
N PHE A 219 -10.39 3.86 14.47
CA PHE A 219 -8.97 3.51 14.65
C PHE A 219 -8.04 4.49 13.92
N GLY A 220 -8.37 4.88 12.68
CA GLY A 220 -7.61 5.91 11.97
C GLY A 220 -7.55 7.24 12.73
N ASN A 221 -8.64 7.66 13.35
CA ASN A 221 -8.67 8.88 14.18
C ASN A 221 -7.81 8.73 15.45
N GLU A 222 -7.77 7.54 16.05
CA GLU A 222 -6.94 7.27 17.23
C GLU A 222 -5.45 7.33 16.91
N HIS A 223 -5.01 6.68 15.82
CA HIS A 223 -3.62 6.80 15.36
C HIS A 223 -3.27 8.24 15.01
N TYR A 224 -4.18 8.99 14.39
CA TYR A 224 -3.97 10.41 14.11
C TYR A 224 -3.74 11.22 15.39
N LYS A 225 -4.51 10.98 16.46
CA LYS A 225 -4.31 11.64 17.77
C LYS A 225 -2.96 11.30 18.40
N LYS A 226 -2.47 10.07 18.19
CA LYS A 226 -1.14 9.62 18.60
C LYS A 226 0.00 10.14 17.70
N GLN A 227 -0.32 10.94 16.68
CA GLN A 227 0.60 11.44 15.65
C GLN A 227 1.24 10.34 14.79
N ASP A 228 0.67 9.14 14.81
CA ASP A 228 1.03 8.06 13.89
C ASP A 228 0.24 8.23 12.59
N TYR A 229 0.66 9.21 11.80
CA TYR A 229 -0.04 9.60 10.57
C TYR A 229 0.03 8.52 9.49
N LYS A 230 1.05 7.66 9.52
CA LYS A 230 1.22 6.54 8.58
C LYS A 230 0.16 5.47 8.83
N MET A 231 0.02 5.01 10.07
CA MET A 231 -1.02 4.04 10.42
C MET A 231 -2.42 4.64 10.29
N ALA A 232 -2.60 5.91 10.67
CA ALA A 232 -3.87 6.61 10.46
C ALA A 232 -4.29 6.59 8.97
N LEU A 233 -3.36 6.91 8.08
CA LEU A 233 -3.58 6.87 6.63
C LEU A 233 -3.89 5.44 6.14
N ARG A 234 -3.20 4.42 6.66
CA ARG A 234 -3.48 3.00 6.37
C ARG A 234 -4.92 2.64 6.73
N LYS A 235 -5.38 3.02 7.92
CA LYS A 235 -6.76 2.79 8.37
C LYS A 235 -7.79 3.55 7.54
N TYR A 236 -7.54 4.81 7.17
CA TYR A 236 -8.46 5.54 6.29
C TYR A 236 -8.57 4.91 4.91
N ARG A 237 -7.46 4.46 4.32
CA ARG A 237 -7.48 3.71 3.05
C ARG A 237 -8.25 2.39 3.18
N LYS A 238 -8.08 1.67 4.29
CA LYS A 238 -8.86 0.47 4.60
C LYS A 238 -10.36 0.77 4.71
N ALA A 239 -10.73 1.84 5.42
CA ALA A 239 -12.12 2.27 5.53
C ALA A 239 -12.73 2.58 4.15
N LEU A 240 -11.97 3.22 3.24
CA LEU A 240 -12.43 3.43 1.85
C LEU A 240 -12.65 2.12 1.09
N ARG A 241 -11.77 1.11 1.24
CA ARG A 241 -11.97 -0.20 0.62
C ARG A 241 -13.26 -0.87 1.08
N TYR A 242 -13.56 -0.82 2.37
CA TYR A 242 -14.82 -1.35 2.91
C TYR A 242 -16.02 -0.52 2.45
N LEU A 243 -15.87 0.80 2.35
CA LEU A 243 -16.92 1.69 1.88
C LEU A 243 -17.27 1.45 0.41
N ASP A 244 -16.30 1.09 -0.42
CA ASP A 244 -16.55 0.75 -1.83
C ASP A 244 -17.47 -0.48 -1.94
N ILE A 245 -17.29 -1.49 -1.07
CA ILE A 245 -18.17 -2.67 -1.01
C ILE A 245 -19.60 -2.29 -0.59
N CYS A 246 -19.79 -1.27 0.26
CA CYS A 246 -21.13 -0.83 0.64
C CYS A 246 -21.99 -0.47 -0.58
N TRP A 247 -21.39 0.07 -1.65
CA TRP A 247 -22.12 0.45 -2.87
C TRP A 247 -22.56 -0.73 -3.72
N GLU A 248 -22.04 -1.94 -3.45
CA GLU A 248 -22.43 -3.18 -4.12
C GLU A 248 -23.54 -3.93 -3.37
N LYS A 249 -23.94 -3.46 -2.18
CA LYS A 249 -24.96 -4.13 -1.35
C LYS A 249 -26.36 -3.65 -1.68
N ASP A 250 -27.34 -4.53 -1.48
CA ASP A 250 -28.75 -4.21 -1.62
C ASP A 250 -29.26 -3.31 -0.49
N GLY A 251 -30.43 -2.69 -0.71
CA GLY A 251 -31.14 -1.93 0.33
C GLY A 251 -30.57 -0.53 0.59
N ILE A 252 -29.82 0.04 -0.37
CA ILE A 252 -29.38 1.45 -0.34
C ILE A 252 -30.56 2.34 -0.73
N ASP A 253 -31.11 3.04 0.25
CA ASP A 253 -32.08 4.12 0.06
C ASP A 253 -31.38 5.49 -0.01
N GLU A 254 -32.15 6.56 -0.15
CA GLU A 254 -31.64 7.93 -0.26
C GLU A 254 -30.89 8.37 1.02
N GLU A 255 -31.40 7.97 2.19
CA GLU A 255 -30.77 8.29 3.48
C GLU A 255 -29.39 7.62 3.60
N LYS A 256 -29.31 6.32 3.30
CA LYS A 256 -28.04 5.58 3.29
C LYS A 256 -27.09 6.11 2.24
N THR A 257 -27.58 6.46 1.05
CA THR A 257 -26.76 7.11 0.00
C THR A 257 -26.10 8.37 0.53
N SER A 258 -26.87 9.24 1.19
CA SER A 258 -26.36 10.46 1.82
C SER A 258 -25.34 10.15 2.92
N SER A 259 -25.61 9.15 3.76
CA SER A 259 -24.71 8.71 4.83
C SER A 259 -23.37 8.18 4.28
N LEU A 260 -23.39 7.31 3.27
CA LEU A 260 -22.18 6.76 2.64
C LEU A 260 -21.33 7.86 1.98
N ARG A 261 -21.95 8.81 1.28
CA ARG A 261 -21.25 9.98 0.71
C ARG A 261 -20.61 10.85 1.79
N LYS A 262 -21.35 11.12 2.88
CA LYS A 262 -20.83 11.87 4.03
C LYS A 262 -19.65 11.15 4.68
N MET A 263 -19.72 9.82 4.81
CA MET A 263 -18.65 8.99 5.34
C MET A 263 -17.41 9.04 4.44
N LYS A 264 -17.59 8.90 3.12
CA LYS A 264 -16.53 9.07 2.11
C LYS A 264 -15.84 10.42 2.25
N SER A 265 -16.62 11.49 2.28
CA SER A 265 -16.14 12.86 2.45
C SER A 265 -15.31 13.04 3.72
N GLN A 266 -15.77 12.50 4.86
CA GLN A 266 -15.03 12.55 6.12
C GLN A 266 -13.69 11.80 6.06
N ILE A 267 -13.69 10.59 5.47
CA ILE A 267 -12.48 9.76 5.38
C ILE A 267 -11.44 10.43 4.49
N PHE A 268 -11.82 10.94 3.32
CA PHE A 268 -10.90 11.68 2.44
C PHE A 268 -10.37 12.94 3.11
N THR A 269 -11.24 13.70 3.78
CA THR A 269 -10.82 14.86 4.56
C THR A 269 -9.74 14.43 5.56
N ASN A 270 -9.94 13.38 6.35
CA ASN A 270 -8.96 12.90 7.34
C ASN A 270 -7.66 12.36 6.71
N SER A 271 -7.76 11.64 5.60
CA SER A 271 -6.62 11.19 4.81
C SER A 271 -5.77 12.37 4.33
N SER A 272 -6.39 13.43 3.80
CA SER A 272 -5.69 14.67 3.42
C SER A 272 -4.91 15.28 4.59
N GLY A 273 -5.50 15.28 5.79
CA GLY A 273 -4.82 15.73 7.00
C GLY A 273 -3.55 14.94 7.32
N CYS A 274 -3.58 13.61 7.13
CA CYS A 274 -2.39 12.77 7.31
C CYS A 274 -1.33 13.07 6.26
N LYS A 275 -1.73 13.16 4.99
CA LYS A 275 -0.82 13.42 3.87
C LYS A 275 -0.11 14.78 3.99
N LEU A 276 -0.81 15.82 4.46
CA LEU A 276 -0.19 17.11 4.81
C LEU A 276 0.93 16.95 5.84
N LYS A 277 0.70 16.15 6.89
CA LYS A 277 1.70 15.89 7.94
C LYS A 277 2.87 15.05 7.45
N LEU A 278 2.64 14.18 6.48
CA LEU A 278 3.65 13.33 5.85
C LEU A 278 4.37 14.01 4.68
N GLY A 279 3.99 15.23 4.30
CA GLY A 279 4.60 15.96 3.19
C GLY A 279 4.11 15.56 1.79
N ASP A 280 3.11 14.67 1.68
CA ASP A 280 2.45 14.34 0.41
C ASP A 280 1.42 15.42 0.05
N LEU A 281 1.91 16.59 -0.35
CA LEU A 281 1.07 17.77 -0.60
C LEU A 281 0.12 17.58 -1.79
N LYS A 282 0.59 16.91 -2.85
CA LYS A 282 -0.23 16.63 -4.04
C LYS A 282 -1.33 15.62 -3.72
N GLY A 283 -1.00 14.54 -3.00
CA GLY A 283 -2.00 13.58 -2.56
C GLY A 283 -2.99 14.18 -1.56
N ALA A 284 -2.56 15.14 -0.74
CA ALA A 284 -3.44 15.88 0.16
C ALA A 284 -4.46 16.74 -0.60
N LEU A 285 -4.05 17.44 -1.66
CA LEU A 285 -4.96 18.19 -2.53
C LEU A 285 -5.97 17.26 -3.20
N LEU A 286 -5.51 16.16 -3.80
CA LEU A 286 -6.39 15.20 -4.46
C LEU A 286 -7.45 14.65 -3.49
N ASP A 287 -7.07 14.34 -2.26
CA ASP A 287 -8.03 13.89 -1.24
C ASP A 287 -9.05 14.98 -0.89
N THR A 288 -8.67 16.27 -0.87
CA THR A 288 -9.63 17.35 -0.64
C THR A 288 -10.64 17.47 -1.78
N GLU A 289 -10.22 17.30 -3.02
CA GLU A 289 -11.11 17.29 -4.18
C GLU A 289 -12.12 16.14 -4.09
N PHE A 290 -11.65 14.92 -3.77
CA PHE A 290 -12.55 13.79 -3.54
C PHE A 290 -13.49 14.02 -2.35
N ALA A 291 -13.04 14.68 -1.29
CA ALA A 291 -13.88 14.98 -0.14
C ALA A 291 -15.03 15.96 -0.48
N MET A 292 -14.86 16.82 -1.48
CA MET A 292 -15.85 17.83 -1.87
C MET A 292 -16.70 17.41 -3.07
N ARG A 293 -16.37 16.30 -3.73
CA ARG A 293 -17.03 15.85 -4.97
C ARG A 293 -18.55 15.72 -4.88
N ASP A 294 -19.05 15.25 -3.73
CA ASP A 294 -20.47 15.01 -3.49
C ASP A 294 -21.15 16.17 -2.73
N GLY A 295 -20.43 17.28 -2.47
CA GLY A 295 -20.95 18.48 -1.84
C GLY A 295 -19.87 19.51 -1.48
N ASP A 296 -20.07 20.76 -1.90
CA ASP A 296 -19.10 21.86 -1.76
C ASP A 296 -19.02 22.46 -0.34
N ASN A 297 -19.76 21.90 0.62
CA ASN A 297 -19.93 22.47 1.96
C ASN A 297 -18.97 21.88 3.00
N ASN A 298 -17.93 21.13 2.58
CA ASN A 298 -16.96 20.56 3.52
C ASN A 298 -15.87 21.58 3.90
N VAL A 299 -16.17 22.39 4.91
CA VAL A 299 -15.29 23.45 5.44
C VAL A 299 -13.90 22.91 5.80
N LYS A 300 -13.83 21.73 6.42
CA LYS A 300 -12.55 21.11 6.81
C LYS A 300 -11.73 20.67 5.60
N ALA A 301 -12.37 20.21 4.53
CA ALA A 301 -11.69 19.90 3.28
C ALA A 301 -11.13 21.17 2.63
N LEU A 302 -11.93 22.23 2.51
CA LEU A 302 -11.48 23.53 1.98
C LEU A 302 -10.32 24.11 2.80
N PHE A 303 -10.39 24.01 4.12
CA PHE A 303 -9.31 24.44 5.00
C PHE A 303 -8.02 23.65 4.75
N ARG A 304 -8.11 22.31 4.67
CA ARG A 304 -6.95 21.45 4.34
C ARG A 304 -6.41 21.72 2.93
N GLN A 305 -7.28 22.01 1.97
CA GLN A 305 -6.89 22.38 0.61
C GLN A 305 -6.08 23.68 0.60
N GLY A 306 -6.53 24.70 1.33
CA GLY A 306 -5.79 25.95 1.51
C GLY A 306 -4.42 25.73 2.15
N GLN A 307 -4.33 24.86 3.16
CA GLN A 307 -3.05 24.48 3.78
C GLN A 307 -2.11 23.78 2.79
N ALA A 308 -2.63 22.88 1.95
CA ALA A 308 -1.84 22.19 0.93
C ALA A 308 -1.31 23.15 -0.13
N HIS A 309 -2.16 24.06 -0.64
CA HIS A 309 -1.74 25.11 -1.58
C HIS A 309 -0.68 26.04 -0.97
N MET A 310 -0.84 26.43 0.30
CA MET A 310 0.18 27.21 1.02
C MET A 310 1.54 26.50 1.05
N ALA A 311 1.54 25.20 1.36
CA ALA A 311 2.74 24.38 1.42
C ALA A 311 3.38 24.19 0.03
N LEU A 312 2.59 24.18 -1.03
CA LEU A 312 3.04 24.15 -2.44
C LEU A 312 3.47 25.52 -2.98
N ASN A 313 3.44 26.58 -2.16
CA ASN A 313 3.66 27.97 -2.56
C ASN A 313 2.66 28.53 -3.58
N ASP A 314 1.51 27.89 -3.77
CA ASP A 314 0.39 28.41 -4.54
C ASP A 314 -0.51 29.27 -3.67
N VAL A 315 -0.01 30.46 -3.33
CA VAL A 315 -0.65 31.35 -2.34
C VAL A 315 -2.00 31.87 -2.83
N ASP A 316 -2.15 32.08 -4.14
CA ASP A 316 -3.39 32.62 -4.72
C ASP A 316 -4.53 31.59 -4.60
N ALA A 317 -4.27 30.32 -4.95
CA ALA A 317 -5.24 29.24 -4.74
C ALA A 317 -5.55 29.02 -3.25
N ALA A 318 -4.55 29.12 -2.37
CA ALA A 318 -4.78 29.00 -0.93
C ALA A 318 -5.76 30.04 -0.39
N VAL A 319 -5.63 31.30 -0.82
CA VAL A 319 -6.55 32.37 -0.44
C VAL A 319 -7.96 32.08 -0.93
N GLU A 320 -8.13 31.53 -2.13
CA GLU A 320 -9.44 31.15 -2.65
C GLU A 320 -10.09 30.06 -1.78
N SER A 321 -9.36 28.98 -1.47
CA SER A 321 -9.86 27.90 -0.61
C SER A 321 -10.24 28.41 0.79
N PHE A 322 -9.41 29.23 1.42
CA PHE A 322 -9.71 29.79 2.74
C PHE A 322 -10.89 30.77 2.72
N LYS A 323 -11.07 31.56 1.65
CA LYS A 323 -12.25 32.43 1.50
C LYS A 323 -13.53 31.60 1.39
N LYS A 324 -13.53 30.54 0.58
CA LYS A 324 -14.68 29.62 0.48
C LYS A 324 -14.99 28.98 1.83
N ALA A 325 -13.97 28.52 2.55
CA ALA A 325 -14.14 27.96 3.89
C ALA A 325 -14.75 28.98 4.87
N LEU A 326 -14.28 30.23 4.84
CA LEU A 326 -14.78 31.30 5.71
C LEU A 326 -16.19 31.78 5.34
N GLN A 327 -16.60 31.67 4.06
CA GLN A 327 -17.98 31.96 3.65
C GLN A 327 -18.98 30.99 4.32
N LEU A 328 -18.58 29.73 4.47
CA LEU A 328 -19.38 28.68 5.10
C LEU A 328 -19.34 28.77 6.65
N GLU A 329 -18.18 29.11 7.22
CA GLU A 329 -18.02 29.31 8.68
C GLU A 329 -17.39 30.68 9.01
N PRO A 330 -18.17 31.79 8.97
CA PRO A 330 -17.65 33.16 9.12
C PRO A 330 -17.00 33.48 10.46
N ASN A 331 -17.22 32.65 11.48
CA ASN A 331 -16.74 32.88 12.84
C ASN A 331 -15.53 32.02 13.21
N ASP A 332 -15.03 31.16 12.32
CA ASP A 332 -13.87 30.32 12.61
C ASP A 332 -12.58 31.16 12.69
N GLY A 333 -11.97 31.21 13.88
CA GLY A 333 -10.74 31.96 14.13
C GLY A 333 -9.50 31.34 13.47
N GLY A 334 -9.48 30.03 13.26
CA GLY A 334 -8.39 29.32 12.60
C GLY A 334 -8.33 29.66 11.11
N ILE A 335 -9.46 29.62 10.42
CA ILE A 335 -9.58 30.00 9.01
C ILE A 335 -9.18 31.46 8.82
N LYS A 336 -9.67 32.38 9.67
CA LYS A 336 -9.31 33.80 9.62
C LYS A 336 -7.80 34.03 9.75
N LYS A 337 -7.15 33.30 10.66
CA LYS A 337 -5.71 33.40 10.89
C LYS A 337 -4.93 32.94 9.66
N GLU A 338 -5.22 31.76 9.11
CA GLU A 338 -4.52 31.25 7.92
C GLU A 338 -4.76 32.12 6.68
N LEU A 339 -6.00 32.62 6.50
CA LEU A 339 -6.32 33.56 5.43
C LEU A 339 -5.51 34.85 5.54
N ALA A 340 -5.38 35.41 6.75
CA ALA A 340 -4.59 36.61 6.98
C ALA A 340 -3.10 36.39 6.67
N VAL A 341 -2.55 35.22 7.04
CA VAL A 341 -1.18 34.83 6.70
C VAL A 341 -0.99 34.74 5.19
N ALA A 342 -1.90 34.08 4.47
CA ALA A 342 -1.85 33.95 3.01
C ALA A 342 -1.97 35.32 2.30
N MET A 343 -2.91 36.17 2.73
CA MET A 343 -3.06 37.53 2.20
C MET A 343 -1.82 38.39 2.42
N LYS A 344 -1.18 38.29 3.60
CA LYS A 344 0.07 38.99 3.88
C LYS A 344 1.17 38.57 2.91
N LYS A 345 1.32 37.26 2.64
CA LYS A 345 2.31 36.74 1.69
C LYS A 345 2.10 37.26 0.26
N ILE A 346 0.84 37.41 -0.18
CA ILE A 346 0.52 38.07 -1.48
C ILE A 346 0.95 39.53 -1.47
N ASN A 347 0.65 40.27 -0.40
CA ASN A 347 1.00 41.68 -0.29
C ASN A 347 2.51 41.90 -0.27
N ASP A 348 3.25 41.06 0.46
CA ASP A 348 4.70 41.10 0.53
C ASP A 348 5.33 40.82 -0.84
N ARG A 349 4.86 39.78 -1.56
CA ARG A 349 5.27 39.48 -2.95
C ARG A 349 5.05 40.68 -3.88
N ARG A 350 3.86 41.31 -3.84
CA ARG A 350 3.56 42.51 -4.64
C ARG A 350 4.47 43.69 -4.28
N ASN A 351 4.80 43.87 -3.01
CA ASN A 351 5.70 44.93 -2.56
C ASN A 351 7.13 44.70 -3.02
N GLU A 352 7.61 43.46 -3.01
CA GLU A 352 8.90 43.08 -3.57
C GLU A 352 8.99 43.29 -5.07
N GLU A 353 7.97 42.86 -5.83
CA GLU A 353 7.87 43.11 -7.27
C GLU A 353 7.94 44.61 -7.58
N ARG A 354 7.14 45.44 -6.86
CA ARG A 354 7.19 46.90 -6.99
C ARG A 354 8.58 47.47 -6.69
N ARG A 355 9.28 46.95 -5.67
CA ARG A 355 10.66 47.36 -5.35
C ARG A 355 11.64 46.97 -6.45
N ARG A 356 11.52 45.77 -7.02
CA ARG A 356 12.36 45.29 -8.14
C ARG A 356 12.15 46.13 -9.39
N TYR A 357 10.89 46.37 -9.78
CA TYR A 357 10.56 47.25 -10.90
C TYR A 357 11.12 48.66 -10.70
N ARG A 358 10.97 49.23 -9.50
CA ARG A 358 11.56 50.55 -9.18
C ARG A 358 13.08 50.58 -9.34
N LYS A 359 13.81 49.52 -8.95
CA LYS A 359 15.27 49.42 -9.13
C LYS A 359 15.67 49.24 -10.59
N MET A 360 14.89 48.50 -11.39
CA MET A 360 15.17 48.22 -12.80
C MET A 360 15.03 49.47 -13.70
N PHE A 361 14.19 50.42 -13.28
CA PHE A 361 13.96 51.68 -13.99
C PHE A 361 14.60 52.89 -13.30
N GLN A 362 15.51 52.68 -12.33
CA GLN A 362 16.37 53.75 -11.84
C GLN A 362 17.48 54.00 -12.89
N PRO A 363 17.68 55.25 -13.36
CA PRO A 363 18.79 55.53 -14.28
C PRO A 363 20.12 55.22 -13.60
N ASN A 364 21.00 54.48 -14.29
CA ASN A 364 22.38 54.28 -13.85
C ASN A 364 23.06 55.64 -13.70
N SER A 365 23.25 56.09 -12.46
CA SER A 365 24.17 57.19 -12.16
C SER A 365 25.61 56.63 -12.22
N THR A 366 26.09 56.35 -13.43
CA THR A 366 27.52 56.21 -13.72
C THR A 366 27.85 57.05 -14.93
N GLY A 367 28.55 58.16 -14.68
CA GLY A 367 29.39 58.84 -15.66
C GLY A 367 28.92 60.22 -16.10
N ALA A 368 29.88 61.15 -16.03
CA ALA A 368 29.91 62.52 -16.55
C ALA A 368 29.09 63.58 -15.79
N ASP A 369 29.63 64.69 -15.31
CA ASP A 369 30.96 65.30 -15.31
C ASP A 369 30.87 66.50 -14.35
N ASN A 370 31.98 66.92 -13.74
CA ASN A 370 32.34 68.34 -13.71
C ASN A 370 33.78 68.55 -13.20
N GLN A 371 34.63 68.93 -14.16
CA GLN A 371 35.78 69.86 -14.10
C GLN A 371 36.99 69.51 -13.24
#